data_AF-A0AAE1NPN3-F1
#
_entry.id   AF-A0AAE1NPN3-F1
#
_cell.length_a   1.000
_cell.length_b   1.000
_cell.length_c   1.000
_cell.angle_alpha   90.00
_cell.angle_beta   90.00
_cell.angle_gamma   90.00
#
_symmetry.space_group_name_H-M   'P 1'
#
loop_
_entity.id
_entity.type
_entity.pdbx_description
1 polymer ?
#
loop_
_entity_poly.entity_id
_entity_poly.type
_entity_poly.pdbx_seq_one_letter_code
_entity_poly.pdbx_strand_id
1 'polypeptide(L)'
;MLVGQVVVQFSKWVSITLAHDFLSCSAEVLIKHWVSMPREEGEKKSQFPNKEARYQCWDARDKYWQCLDNGGTEESCKELRSGYESLCSASWVKHFDRKRQYLIFKEQMKEGYDPVEAKKS
;
A
#
# COMPACT_ATOMS: atom_id res chain seq x y z
N MET A 1 51.67 -18.68 5.68
CA MET A 1 51.24 -18.80 7.10
C MET A 1 49.89 -18.10 7.22
N LEU A 2 48.96 -18.64 8.03
CA LEU A 2 47.55 -18.23 8.26
C LEU A 2 46.46 -19.11 7.58
N VAL A 3 46.56 -20.43 7.72
CA VAL A 3 45.41 -21.35 7.71
C VAL A 3 45.66 -22.41 8.78
N GLY A 4 45.42 -22.08 10.05
CA GLY A 4 45.77 -22.99 11.15
C GLY A 4 45.15 -22.71 12.52
N GLN A 5 44.34 -21.66 12.69
CA GLN A 5 43.81 -21.27 14.01
C GLN A 5 42.31 -21.56 14.26
N VAL A 6 41.56 -22.07 13.27
CA VAL A 6 40.09 -22.23 13.44
C VAL A 6 39.69 -23.59 14.01
N VAL A 7 40.58 -24.59 14.01
CA VAL A 7 40.20 -25.99 14.31
C VAL A 7 40.14 -26.32 15.83
N VAL A 8 40.72 -25.50 16.70
CA VAL A 8 40.96 -25.88 18.13
C VAL A 8 39.85 -25.44 19.11
N GLN A 9 38.83 -24.70 18.68
CA GLN A 9 37.72 -24.29 19.59
C GLN A 9 36.46 -25.16 19.50
N PHE A 10 36.35 -26.07 18.53
CA PHE A 10 35.11 -26.85 18.34
C PHE A 10 34.96 -28.03 19.31
N SER A 11 36.05 -28.54 19.89
CA SER A 11 36.06 -29.83 20.58
C SER A 11 35.75 -29.80 22.08
N LYS A 12 35.51 -28.63 22.69
CA LYS A 12 35.15 -28.51 24.12
C LYS A 12 33.66 -28.28 24.40
N TRP A 13 32.83 -28.16 23.36
CA TRP A 13 31.40 -27.89 23.50
C TRP A 13 30.50 -29.11 23.26
N VAL A 14 31.09 -30.32 23.19
CA VAL A 14 30.36 -31.58 22.91
C VAL A 14 29.98 -32.34 24.20
N SER A 15 30.26 -31.81 25.40
CA SER A 15 30.15 -32.60 26.64
C SER A 15 29.32 -32.01 27.79
N ILE A 16 28.63 -30.87 27.68
CA ILE A 16 28.09 -30.18 28.89
C ILE A 16 26.56 -29.94 28.94
N THR A 17 25.73 -30.17 27.92
CA THR A 17 24.28 -29.86 28.04
C THR A 17 23.35 -31.02 27.70
N LEU A 18 23.55 -32.15 28.39
CA LEU A 18 22.42 -32.99 28.83
C LEU A 18 21.61 -32.16 29.84
N ALA A 19 20.28 -32.10 29.67
CA ALA A 19 19.29 -31.39 30.47
C ALA A 19 19.12 -29.88 30.17
N HIS A 20 18.40 -29.57 29.09
CA HIS A 20 17.60 -28.33 28.98
C HIS A 20 16.24 -28.67 28.34
N ASP A 21 15.50 -29.53 29.04
CA ASP A 21 14.11 -29.95 28.79
C ASP A 21 13.09 -28.83 29.13
N PHE A 22 13.28 -27.59 28.68
CA PHE A 22 12.30 -26.51 28.93
C PHE A 22 12.19 -25.43 27.85
N LEU A 23 12.70 -25.66 26.64
CA LEU A 23 12.65 -24.65 25.56
C LEU A 23 12.23 -25.21 24.19
N SER A 24 11.15 -26.00 24.17
CA SER A 24 10.54 -26.51 22.92
C SER A 24 9.16 -25.89 22.60
N CYS A 25 8.60 -25.04 23.47
CA CYS A 25 7.31 -24.39 23.23
C CYS A 25 7.49 -22.89 22.95
N SER A 26 7.69 -22.48 21.68
CA SER A 26 7.06 -21.26 21.09
C SER A 26 7.73 -20.69 19.82
N ALA A 27 8.90 -21.18 19.38
CA ALA A 27 9.43 -20.74 18.07
C ALA A 27 8.68 -21.38 16.88
N GLU A 28 8.24 -22.64 17.01
CA GLU A 28 7.44 -23.30 15.97
C GLU A 28 5.99 -22.80 15.90
N VAL A 29 5.42 -22.34 17.02
CA VAL A 29 4.02 -21.90 17.06
C VAL A 29 3.84 -20.57 16.34
N LEU A 30 4.82 -19.66 16.41
CA LEU A 30 4.78 -18.39 15.66
C LEU A 30 4.89 -18.59 14.14
N ILE A 31 5.66 -19.59 13.69
CA ILE A 31 5.72 -19.96 12.26
C ILE A 31 4.40 -20.59 11.83
N LYS A 32 3.84 -21.52 12.62
CA LYS A 32 2.56 -22.18 12.32
C LYS A 32 1.36 -21.21 12.33
N HIS A 33 1.36 -20.19 13.20
CA HIS A 33 0.29 -19.18 13.24
C HIS A 33 0.35 -18.18 12.07
N TRP A 34 1.54 -17.83 11.56
CA TRP A 34 1.68 -16.97 10.37
C TRP A 34 1.22 -17.67 9.08
N VAL A 35 1.30 -19.00 9.04
CA VAL A 35 0.86 -19.84 7.91
C VAL A 35 -0.68 -19.99 7.84
N SER A 36 -1.40 -19.65 8.91
CA SER A 36 -2.87 -19.74 8.97
C SER A 36 -3.59 -18.38 8.98
N MET A 37 -2.97 -17.32 8.48
CA MET A 37 -3.74 -16.15 8.03
C MET A 37 -4.36 -16.50 6.67
N PRO A 38 -5.69 -16.59 6.52
CA PRO A 38 -6.30 -16.61 5.20
C PRO A 38 -5.97 -15.25 4.56
N ARG A 39 -5.07 -15.29 3.59
CA ARG A 39 -4.87 -14.18 2.67
C ARG A 39 -6.15 -14.12 1.85
N GLU A 40 -7.09 -13.28 2.30
CA GLU A 40 -8.28 -12.86 1.57
C GLU A 40 -7.93 -12.77 0.08
N GLU A 41 -8.59 -13.61 -0.71
CA GLU A 41 -8.48 -13.64 -2.16
C GLU A 41 -9.21 -12.42 -2.73
N GLY A 42 -8.69 -11.24 -2.40
CA GLY A 42 -8.89 -10.05 -3.20
C GLY A 42 -8.20 -10.29 -4.53
N GLU A 43 -9.01 -10.65 -5.52
CA GLU A 43 -8.69 -10.75 -6.95
C GLU A 43 -7.55 -9.80 -7.34
N LYS A 44 -6.33 -10.36 -7.35
CA LYS A 44 -5.11 -9.58 -7.57
C LYS A 44 -4.93 -9.45 -9.08
N LYS A 45 -5.64 -8.49 -9.70
CA LYS A 45 -5.28 -7.99 -11.03
C LYS A 45 -3.77 -7.73 -11.03
N SER A 46 -3.04 -8.41 -11.91
CA SER A 46 -1.58 -8.27 -12.05
C SER A 46 -1.20 -6.80 -11.99
N GLN A 47 -0.14 -6.46 -11.25
CA GLN A 47 0.28 -5.09 -10.93
C GLN A 47 0.43 -4.13 -12.13
N PHE A 48 0.37 -4.65 -13.36
CA PHE A 48 0.41 -3.90 -14.58
C PHE A 48 -0.93 -4.04 -15.32
N PRO A 49 -1.81 -3.03 -15.29
CA PRO A 49 -2.99 -3.03 -16.14
C PRO A 49 -2.54 -3.07 -17.61
N ASN A 50 -3.23 -3.86 -18.42
CA ASN A 50 -3.02 -3.92 -19.87
C ASN A 50 -3.16 -2.52 -20.48
N LYS A 51 -2.57 -2.28 -21.66
CA LYS A 51 -2.55 -0.94 -22.27
C LYS A 51 -3.96 -0.37 -22.43
N GLU A 52 -4.91 -1.20 -22.83
CA GLU A 52 -6.32 -0.87 -23.02
C GLU A 52 -7.02 -0.56 -21.69
N ALA A 53 -6.76 -1.36 -20.64
CA ALA A 53 -7.31 -1.14 -19.31
C ALA A 53 -6.83 0.19 -18.70
N ARG A 54 -5.59 0.60 -19.02
CA ARG A 54 -5.06 1.91 -18.63
C ARG A 54 -5.82 3.06 -19.30
N TYR A 55 -6.15 2.94 -20.58
CA TYR A 55 -6.95 3.95 -21.27
C TYR A 55 -8.38 4.01 -20.73
N GLN A 56 -9.01 2.87 -20.48
CA GLN A 56 -10.35 2.82 -19.86
C GLN A 56 -10.37 3.48 -18.47
N CYS A 57 -9.33 3.24 -17.66
CA CYS A 57 -9.16 3.90 -16.38
C CYS A 57 -9.03 5.44 -16.52
N TRP A 58 -8.26 5.92 -17.50
CA TRP A 58 -8.13 7.36 -17.75
C TRP A 58 -9.43 7.99 -18.26
N ASP A 59 -10.18 7.30 -19.11
CA ASP A 59 -11.48 7.76 -19.60
C ASP A 59 -12.52 7.85 -18.46
N ALA A 60 -12.59 6.83 -17.60
CA ALA A 60 -13.47 6.84 -16.43
C ALA A 60 -13.11 7.97 -15.44
N ARG A 61 -11.80 8.22 -15.24
CA ARG A 61 -11.29 9.33 -14.44
C ARG A 61 -11.77 10.67 -14.99
N ASP A 62 -11.59 10.88 -16.29
CA ASP A 62 -11.87 12.17 -16.92
C ASP A 62 -13.37 12.47 -16.88
N LYS A 63 -14.23 11.45 -17.06
CA LYS A 63 -15.69 11.58 -16.86
C LYS A 63 -16.05 11.99 -15.43
N TYR A 64 -15.44 11.35 -14.42
CA TYR A 64 -15.65 11.71 -13.02
C TYR A 64 -15.19 13.15 -12.73
N TRP A 65 -14.03 13.56 -13.24
CA TRP A 65 -13.52 14.92 -13.03
C TRP A 65 -14.33 15.99 -13.76
N GLN A 66 -14.79 15.72 -15.00
CA GLN A 66 -15.71 16.61 -15.71
C GLN A 66 -16.99 16.87 -14.91
N CYS A 67 -17.53 15.83 -14.25
CA CYS A 67 -18.70 15.99 -13.37
C CYS A 67 -18.42 16.96 -12.21
N LEU A 68 -17.26 16.85 -11.57
CA LEU A 68 -16.86 17.76 -10.49
C LEU A 68 -16.59 19.18 -10.98
N ASP A 69 -15.96 19.33 -12.15
CA ASP A 69 -15.60 20.63 -12.72
C ASP A 69 -16.86 21.37 -13.22
N ASN A 70 -17.91 20.65 -13.60
CA ASN A 70 -19.23 21.20 -13.90
C ASN A 70 -20.01 21.67 -12.65
N GLY A 71 -19.42 21.59 -11.46
CA GLY A 71 -20.07 21.96 -10.19
C GLY A 71 -20.87 20.82 -9.56
N GLY A 72 -20.70 19.58 -10.02
CA GLY A 72 -21.31 18.41 -9.41
C GLY A 72 -20.76 18.16 -7.99
N THR A 73 -21.66 17.82 -7.07
CA THR A 73 -21.28 17.35 -5.73
C THR A 73 -20.83 15.89 -5.78
N GLU A 74 -20.11 15.44 -4.75
CA GLU A 74 -19.65 14.05 -4.64
C GLU A 74 -20.81 13.05 -4.73
N GLU A 75 -22.01 13.42 -4.26
CA GLU A 75 -23.22 12.62 -4.35
C GLU A 75 -23.72 12.47 -5.80
N SER A 76 -23.73 13.57 -6.55
CA SER A 76 -24.17 13.57 -7.96
C SER A 76 -23.22 12.76 -8.85
N CYS A 77 -21.92 12.77 -8.54
CA CYS A 77 -20.89 12.07 -9.30
C CYS A 77 -20.56 10.68 -8.72
N LYS A 78 -21.33 10.17 -7.75
CA LYS A 78 -21.05 8.92 -7.02
C LYS A 78 -21.05 7.69 -7.93
N GLU A 79 -21.94 7.64 -8.91
CA GLU A 79 -22.00 6.54 -9.88
C GLU A 79 -20.74 6.50 -10.76
N LEU A 80 -20.30 7.67 -11.25
CA LEU A 80 -19.04 7.82 -12.00
C LEU A 80 -17.82 7.48 -11.12
N ARG A 81 -17.89 7.82 -9.83
CA ARG A 81 -16.84 7.48 -8.85
C ARG A 81 -16.72 5.97 -8.68
N SER A 82 -17.83 5.25 -8.56
CA SER A 82 -17.83 3.79 -8.49
C SER A 82 -17.23 3.15 -9.75
N GLY A 83 -17.60 3.66 -10.93
CA GLY A 83 -17.00 3.25 -12.20
C GLY A 83 -15.48 3.46 -12.23
N TYR A 84 -15.01 4.63 -11.80
CA TYR A 84 -13.60 4.97 -11.71
C TYR A 84 -12.82 4.03 -10.78
N GLU A 85 -13.35 3.72 -9.60
CA GLU A 85 -12.71 2.81 -8.63
C GLU A 85 -12.69 1.34 -9.11
N SER A 86 -13.70 0.91 -9.87
CA SER A 86 -13.76 -0.45 -10.42
C SER A 86 -12.78 -0.69 -11.58
N LEU A 87 -12.57 0.34 -12.42
CA LEU A 87 -11.73 0.29 -13.62
C LEU A 87 -10.26 0.56 -13.31
N CYS A 88 -9.98 1.42 -12.34
CA CYS A 88 -8.63 1.79 -11.94
C CYS A 88 -8.13 0.98 -10.73
N SER A 89 -6.81 0.82 -10.62
CA SER A 89 -6.23 0.28 -9.39
C SER A 89 -6.38 1.27 -8.22
N ALA A 90 -6.59 0.77 -7.00
CA ALA A 90 -6.71 1.61 -5.81
C ALA A 90 -5.49 2.54 -5.59
N SER A 91 -4.29 2.07 -5.94
CA SER A 91 -3.06 2.89 -5.87
C SER A 91 -3.11 4.09 -6.82
N TRP A 92 -3.63 3.88 -8.03
CA TRP A 92 -3.79 4.93 -9.02
C TRP A 92 -4.82 5.95 -8.60
N VAL A 93 -5.99 5.50 -8.13
CA VAL A 93 -7.05 6.37 -7.60
C VAL A 93 -6.50 7.28 -6.51
N LYS A 94 -5.84 6.71 -5.49
CA LYS A 94 -5.22 7.49 -4.40
C LYS A 94 -4.17 8.48 -4.90
N HIS A 95 -3.36 8.11 -5.88
CA HIS A 95 -2.36 9.01 -6.47
C HIS A 95 -3.02 10.18 -7.22
N PHE A 96 -4.02 9.89 -8.05
CA PHE A 96 -4.72 10.88 -8.85
C PHE A 96 -5.54 11.84 -7.99
N ASP A 97 -6.25 11.34 -6.99
CA ASP A 97 -7.02 12.17 -6.05
C ASP A 97 -6.10 13.16 -5.32
N ARG A 98 -4.99 12.67 -4.75
CA ARG A 98 -3.99 13.53 -4.10
C ARG A 98 -3.41 14.56 -5.05
N LYS A 99 -3.12 14.18 -6.30
CA LYS A 99 -2.60 15.08 -7.33
C LYS A 99 -3.61 16.17 -7.68
N ARG A 100 -4.90 15.84 -7.83
CA ARG A 100 -5.96 16.81 -8.10
C ARG A 100 -6.08 17.82 -6.96
N GLN A 101 -6.15 17.36 -5.71
CA GLN A 101 -6.21 18.24 -4.54
C GLN A 101 -5.00 19.18 -4.46
N TYR A 102 -3.80 18.67 -4.74
CA TYR A 102 -2.60 19.50 -4.81
C TYR A 102 -2.69 20.57 -5.91
N LEU A 103 -3.20 20.23 -7.09
CA LEU A 103 -3.33 21.19 -8.19
C LEU A 103 -4.36 22.28 -7.87
N ILE A 104 -5.50 21.92 -7.28
CA ILE A 104 -6.52 22.88 -6.82
C ILE A 104 -5.91 23.81 -5.78
N PHE A 105 -5.26 23.25 -4.75
CA PHE A 105 -4.60 24.04 -3.72
C PHE A 105 -3.52 24.95 -4.29
N LYS A 106 -2.68 24.45 -5.22
CA LYS A 106 -1.65 25.25 -5.88
C LYS A 106 -2.26 26.42 -6.64
N GLU A 107 -3.40 26.24 -7.29
CA GLU A 107 -4.09 27.32 -7.99
C GLU A 107 -4.63 28.37 -7.00
N GLN A 108 -5.28 27.93 -5.92
CA GLN A 108 -5.73 28.82 -4.85
C GLN A 108 -4.57 29.62 -4.21
N MET A 109 -3.40 29.00 -4.02
CA MET A 109 -2.22 29.69 -3.49
C MET A 109 -1.71 30.78 -4.45
N LYS A 110 -1.80 30.59 -5.77
CA LYS A 110 -1.44 31.65 -6.73
C LYS A 110 -2.40 32.84 -6.66
N GLU A 111 -3.66 32.57 -6.36
CA GLU A 111 -4.70 33.58 -6.19
C GLU A 111 -4.57 34.37 -4.87
N GLY A 112 -3.58 34.04 -4.02
CA GLY A 112 -3.31 34.76 -2.77
C GLY A 112 -4.07 34.22 -1.56
N TYR A 113 -4.60 32.99 -1.64
CA TYR A 113 -5.26 32.32 -0.52
C TYR A 113 -4.26 31.94 0.58
N ASP A 114 -4.54 32.30 1.84
CA ASP A 114 -3.78 31.84 3.01
C ASP A 114 -4.50 30.62 3.65
N PRO A 115 -3.88 29.42 3.70
CA PRO A 115 -4.49 28.22 4.27
C PRO A 115 -4.83 28.30 5.77
N VAL A 116 -4.28 29.28 6.49
CA VAL A 116 -4.46 29.43 7.95
C VAL A 116 -5.86 29.91 8.30
N GLU A 117 -6.50 30.69 7.42
CA GLU A 117 -7.81 31.29 7.71
C GLU A 117 -8.98 30.31 7.48
N ALA A 118 -8.84 29.37 6.53
CA ALA A 118 -9.91 28.40 6.25
C ALA A 118 -10.00 27.23 7.23
N LYS A 119 -8.95 26.97 8.02
CA LYS A 119 -8.98 25.96 9.09
C LYS A 119 -9.58 26.46 10.41
N LYS A 120 -9.88 27.76 10.50
CA LYS A 120 -10.46 28.38 11.71
C LYS A 120 -11.99 28.43 11.70
N SER A 121 -12.65 28.00 10.61
CA SER A 121 -14.10 28.02 10.48
C SER A 121 -14.73 26.63 10.64
#